data_AF-A0A8S3Q8E6-F1
#
_entry.id   AF-A0A8S3Q8E6-F1
#
_cell.length_a   1.000
_cell.length_b   1.000
_cell.length_c   1.000
_cell.angle_alpha   90.00
_cell.angle_beta   90.00
_cell.angle_gamma   90.00
#
_symmetry.space_group_name_H-M   'P 1'
#
loop_
_entity.id
_entity.type
_entity.pdbx_description
1 polymer ?
#
loop_
_entity_poly.entity_id
_entity_poly.type
_entity_poly.pdbx_seq_one_letter_code
_entity_poly.pdbx_strand_id
1 'polypeptide(L)'
;MSESGIIQRKDLYLIWEQKHFNKISPYKEFIFDMLIHLDILSEQRRYDINTGSRLPVENFFVPCMLTQRNDTRFMTHECTPEKAISLAFVFKGTIIPPALPNRLISACLSMWAVKTYEGKQLLFSGFVGLSFDKAHDIVVCVEGNKILLYIVHETSNGLIVPDIATGIKECMFTTLERISEFYKSTVSSSSQKLPFHIEYACSRLECHITEEAALTTDEWICDKHKIVHTKDKWNIWNQDQTKEECEVECQGLNEDALNQIPSDIELQRFVSGCDEVTILELAIRLGMSFQEWEDLKKYYKIYNNVKYRILINWRENVLGNSGTSQKL
;
A
#
# COMPACT_ATOMS: atom_id res chain seq x y z
N MET A 1 24.57 4.55 -19.48
CA MET A 1 24.00 3.54 -18.55
C MET A 1 22.53 3.38 -18.92
N SER A 2 21.94 2.20 -18.82
CA SER A 2 20.49 2.04 -19.06
C SER A 2 19.71 2.73 -17.94
N GLU A 3 18.86 3.69 -18.30
CA GLU A 3 18.03 4.49 -17.37
C GLU A 3 16.85 3.66 -16.85
N SER A 4 17.15 2.61 -16.07
CA SER A 4 16.16 1.70 -15.48
C SER A 4 15.49 2.26 -14.23
N GLY A 5 15.95 3.41 -13.70
CA GLY A 5 15.54 3.91 -12.40
C GLY A 5 15.86 2.97 -11.23
N ILE A 6 16.83 2.05 -11.40
CA ILE A 6 17.27 1.09 -10.37
C ILE A 6 18.78 1.23 -10.21
N ILE A 7 19.26 1.33 -8.97
CA ILE A 7 20.69 1.40 -8.65
C ILE A 7 21.04 0.45 -7.50
N GLN A 8 22.12 -0.33 -7.66
CA GLN A 8 22.54 -1.27 -6.61
C GLN A 8 23.26 -0.49 -5.50
N ARG A 9 23.05 -0.87 -4.23
CA ARG A 9 23.65 -0.17 -3.07
C ARG A 9 25.19 -0.10 -3.17
N LYS A 10 25.82 -1.18 -3.65
CA LYS A 10 27.27 -1.24 -3.93
C LYS A 10 27.75 -0.23 -4.98
N ASP A 11 26.92 0.13 -5.96
CA ASP A 11 27.32 1.03 -7.04
C ASP A 11 27.31 2.48 -6.53
N LEU A 12 26.38 2.83 -5.64
CA LEU A 12 26.40 4.11 -4.90
C LEU A 12 27.63 4.23 -3.99
N TYR A 13 28.03 3.16 -3.30
CA TYR A 13 29.31 3.15 -2.56
C TYR A 13 30.51 3.41 -3.47
N LEU A 14 30.60 2.71 -4.60
CA LEU A 14 31.68 2.91 -5.58
C LEU A 14 31.69 4.32 -6.19
N ILE A 15 30.54 4.97 -6.35
CA ILE A 15 30.45 6.37 -6.77
C ILE A 15 31.05 7.29 -5.70
N TRP A 16 30.68 7.14 -4.43
CA TRP A 16 31.17 8.02 -3.35
C TRP A 16 32.61 7.74 -2.88
N GLU A 17 33.19 6.62 -3.29
CA GLU A 17 34.62 6.30 -3.09
C GLU A 17 35.52 6.89 -4.21
N GLN A 18 34.94 7.56 -5.22
CA GLN A 18 35.72 8.29 -6.22
C GLN A 18 36.36 9.56 -5.62
N LYS A 19 37.54 9.95 -6.13
CA LYS A 19 38.33 11.10 -5.63
C LYS A 19 37.54 12.40 -5.45
N HIS A 20 36.55 12.67 -6.30
CA HIS A 20 35.71 13.87 -6.22
C HIS A 20 34.78 13.90 -4.99
N PHE A 21 34.48 12.73 -4.41
CA PHE A 21 33.56 12.53 -3.29
C PHE A 21 34.29 12.13 -1.98
N ASN A 22 35.63 12.06 -1.96
CA ASN A 22 36.42 11.70 -0.77
C ASN A 22 36.04 12.47 0.52
N LYS A 23 35.58 13.73 0.41
CA LYS A 23 35.13 14.53 1.57
C LYS A 23 33.78 14.09 2.15
N ILE A 24 32.92 13.47 1.34
CA ILE A 24 31.58 13.02 1.74
C ILE A 24 31.52 11.51 2.03
N SER A 25 32.49 10.72 1.54
CA SER A 25 32.59 9.28 1.77
C SER A 25 32.43 8.85 3.25
N PRO A 26 32.99 9.56 4.27
CA PRO A 26 32.77 9.21 5.68
C PRO A 26 31.31 9.29 6.15
N TYR A 27 30.47 10.04 5.44
CA TYR A 27 29.06 10.30 5.77
C TYR A 27 28.08 9.53 4.89
N LYS A 28 28.56 8.51 4.15
CA LYS A 28 27.79 7.77 3.14
C LYS A 28 26.44 7.21 3.63
N GLU A 29 26.37 6.66 4.84
CA GLU A 29 25.09 6.18 5.41
C GLU A 29 24.10 7.33 5.69
N PHE A 30 24.57 8.43 6.27
CA PHE A 30 23.74 9.62 6.50
C PHE A 30 23.23 10.23 5.18
N ILE A 31 24.02 10.14 4.10
CA ILE A 31 23.60 10.57 2.77
C ILE A 31 22.53 9.64 2.19
N PHE A 32 22.62 8.31 2.40
CA PHE A 32 21.52 7.40 2.08
C PHE A 32 20.23 7.80 2.80
N ASP A 33 20.29 7.98 4.12
CA ASP A 33 19.13 8.35 4.94
C ASP A 33 18.50 9.67 4.47
N MET A 34 19.33 10.68 4.15
CA MET A 34 18.87 11.94 3.56
C MET A 34 18.20 11.74 2.19
N LEU A 35 18.79 10.96 1.29
CA LEU A 35 18.25 10.75 -0.06
C LEU A 35 16.93 9.97 -0.03
N ILE A 36 16.76 9.06 0.94
CA ILE A 36 15.49 8.37 1.21
C ILE A 36 14.47 9.34 1.79
N HIS A 37 14.85 10.12 2.80
CA HIS A 37 13.97 11.12 3.44
C HIS A 37 13.48 12.22 2.47
N LEU A 38 14.25 12.52 1.42
CA LEU A 38 13.89 13.52 0.40
C LEU A 38 13.08 12.94 -0.79
N ASP A 39 12.74 11.65 -0.77
CA ASP A 39 12.10 10.89 -1.85
C ASP A 39 12.92 10.85 -3.16
N ILE A 40 14.25 10.90 -3.07
CA ILE A 40 15.15 10.79 -4.22
C ILE A 40 15.49 9.32 -4.48
N LEU A 41 15.73 8.55 -3.40
CA LEU A 41 15.84 7.10 -3.42
C LEU A 41 14.62 6.50 -2.71
N SER A 42 14.06 5.42 -3.26
CA SER A 42 13.06 4.60 -2.57
C SER A 42 13.64 3.23 -2.26
N GLU A 43 13.53 2.81 -1.00
CA GLU A 43 13.83 1.44 -0.58
C GLU A 43 12.64 0.54 -0.89
N GLN A 44 12.83 -0.50 -1.70
CA GLN A 44 11.81 -1.53 -1.81
C GLN A 44 11.68 -2.26 -0.47
N ARG A 45 10.54 -2.08 0.22
CA ARG A 45 10.25 -2.90 1.41
C ARG A 45 9.85 -4.30 0.95
N ARG A 46 10.84 -5.20 0.96
CA ARG A 46 10.64 -6.63 0.72
C ARG A 46 10.68 -7.37 2.05
N TYR A 47 9.74 -8.29 2.23
CA TYR A 47 9.69 -9.21 3.35
C TYR A 47 9.86 -10.63 2.79
N ASP A 48 10.62 -11.46 3.48
CA ASP A 48 10.69 -12.88 3.19
C ASP A 48 9.32 -13.52 3.48
N ILE A 49 8.78 -14.30 2.55
CA ILE A 49 7.40 -14.81 2.64
C ILE A 49 7.25 -15.86 3.76
N ASN A 50 8.33 -16.57 4.10
CA ASN A 50 8.29 -17.68 5.05
C ASN A 50 8.65 -17.24 6.47
N THR A 51 9.52 -16.25 6.60
CA THR A 51 10.04 -15.76 7.89
C THR A 51 9.53 -14.37 8.25
N GLY A 52 8.77 -13.70 7.35
CA GLY A 52 8.25 -12.32 7.45
C GLY A 52 9.27 -11.28 7.88
N SER A 53 10.55 -11.60 7.74
CA SER A 53 11.67 -10.75 8.10
C SER A 53 11.95 -9.79 6.97
N ARG A 54 12.29 -8.54 7.29
CA ARG A 54 12.66 -7.55 6.29
C ARG A 54 13.94 -8.03 5.58
N LEU A 55 13.87 -8.19 4.26
CA LEU A 55 15.03 -8.53 3.44
C LEU A 55 15.96 -7.31 3.33
N PRO A 56 17.29 -7.52 3.22
CA PRO A 56 18.25 -6.43 3.08
C PRO A 56 17.99 -5.64 1.78
N VAL A 57 18.20 -4.32 1.85
CA VAL A 57 18.04 -3.42 0.69
C VAL A 57 19.27 -3.49 -0.19
N GLU A 58 19.22 -4.37 -1.20
CA GLU A 58 20.28 -4.56 -2.20
C GLU A 58 20.25 -3.50 -3.30
N ASN A 59 19.05 -3.02 -3.65
CA ASN A 59 18.82 -2.05 -4.72
C ASN A 59 17.87 -0.94 -4.23
N PHE A 60 18.12 0.28 -4.69
CA PHE A 60 17.21 1.42 -4.54
C PHE A 60 16.54 1.72 -5.88
N PHE A 61 15.29 2.18 -5.81
CA PHE A 61 14.63 2.81 -6.94
C PHE A 61 14.93 4.31 -6.94
N VAL A 62 14.98 4.90 -8.14
CA VAL A 62 15.21 6.32 -8.37
C VAL A 62 14.12 6.82 -9.32
N PRO A 63 12.88 7.09 -8.83
CA PRO A 63 11.73 7.31 -9.71
C PRO A 63 11.91 8.45 -10.72
N CYS A 64 12.65 9.50 -10.35
CA CYS A 64 12.95 10.63 -11.24
C CYS A 64 13.92 10.30 -12.40
N MET A 65 14.54 9.11 -12.40
CA MET A 65 15.39 8.60 -13.49
C MET A 65 14.66 7.59 -14.40
N LEU A 66 13.37 7.36 -14.18
CA LEU A 66 12.54 6.54 -15.07
C LEU A 66 12.18 7.36 -16.32
N THR A 67 12.78 7.04 -17.46
CA THR A 67 12.51 7.69 -18.76
C THR A 67 11.68 6.83 -19.71
N GLN A 68 11.62 5.52 -19.46
CA GLN A 68 10.84 4.58 -20.26
C GLN A 68 9.33 4.76 -20.00
N ARG A 69 8.53 4.74 -21.07
CA ARG A 69 7.06 4.63 -20.97
C ARG A 69 6.66 3.18 -20.77
N ASN A 70 5.50 2.93 -20.16
CA ASN A 70 4.94 1.58 -20.11
C ASN A 70 4.68 1.07 -21.54
N ASP A 71 5.42 0.03 -21.93
CA ASP A 71 5.31 -0.65 -23.22
C ASP A 71 4.64 -2.03 -23.12
N THR A 72 4.11 -2.37 -21.94
CA THR A 72 3.41 -3.64 -21.67
C THR A 72 1.93 -3.54 -21.99
N ARG A 73 1.26 -4.68 -22.11
CA ARG A 73 -0.19 -4.76 -22.31
C ARG A 73 -1.01 -4.79 -21.02
N PHE A 74 -0.38 -4.58 -19.86
CA PHE A 74 -1.03 -4.71 -18.55
C PHE A 74 -2.31 -3.87 -18.44
N MET A 75 -2.24 -2.58 -18.79
CA MET A 75 -3.40 -1.68 -18.76
C MET A 75 -4.54 -2.12 -19.70
N THR A 76 -4.22 -2.79 -20.80
CA THR A 76 -5.20 -3.24 -21.79
C THR A 76 -5.80 -4.61 -21.49
N HIS A 77 -5.09 -5.46 -20.73
CA HIS A 77 -5.49 -6.83 -20.42
C HIS A 77 -6.02 -7.03 -18.99
N GLU A 78 -5.44 -6.34 -18.01
CA GLU A 78 -5.76 -6.54 -16.58
C GLU A 78 -6.59 -5.39 -16.01
N CYS A 79 -6.33 -4.14 -16.41
CA CYS A 79 -7.11 -2.97 -15.98
C CYS A 79 -8.42 -2.80 -16.78
N THR A 80 -9.19 -3.87 -16.91
CA THR A 80 -10.48 -3.88 -17.63
C THR A 80 -11.66 -3.65 -16.68
N PRO A 81 -12.84 -3.25 -17.18
CA PRO A 81 -14.03 -2.97 -16.33
C PRO A 81 -14.59 -4.20 -15.62
N GLU A 82 -14.18 -5.40 -16.03
CA GLU A 82 -14.56 -6.68 -15.42
C GLU A 82 -13.63 -7.06 -14.26
N LYS A 83 -12.35 -6.63 -14.29
CA LYS A 83 -11.31 -6.98 -13.30
C LYS A 83 -10.94 -5.88 -12.34
N ALA A 84 -11.12 -4.62 -12.73
CA ALA A 84 -10.66 -3.46 -11.98
C ALA A 84 -11.77 -2.51 -11.53
N ILE A 85 -11.50 -1.81 -10.43
CA ILE A 85 -12.14 -0.54 -10.08
C ILE A 85 -11.12 0.59 -10.21
N SER A 86 -11.58 1.82 -10.46
CA SER A 86 -10.66 2.97 -10.59
C SER A 86 -11.23 4.31 -10.12
N LEU A 87 -10.34 5.14 -9.60
CA LEU A 87 -10.57 6.54 -9.27
C LEU A 87 -9.44 7.42 -9.81
N ALA A 88 -9.64 8.73 -9.82
CA ALA A 88 -8.67 9.72 -10.23
C ALA A 88 -8.58 10.85 -9.19
N PHE A 89 -7.34 11.20 -8.80
CA PHE A 89 -7.02 12.47 -8.16
C PHE A 89 -6.78 13.51 -9.25
N VAL A 90 -7.70 14.46 -9.40
CA VAL A 90 -7.72 15.42 -10.52
C VAL A 90 -7.25 16.77 -10.03
N PHE A 91 -6.10 17.22 -10.52
CA PHE A 91 -5.49 18.49 -10.13
C PHE A 91 -6.12 19.68 -10.85
N LYS A 92 -6.29 20.79 -10.13
CA LYS A 92 -6.85 22.05 -10.65
C LYS A 92 -5.96 22.72 -11.70
N GLY A 93 -4.65 22.49 -11.64
CA GLY A 93 -3.70 22.94 -12.65
C GLY A 93 -3.73 22.05 -13.89
N THR A 94 -3.35 22.59 -15.04
CA THR A 94 -3.28 21.82 -16.31
C THR A 94 -2.14 20.81 -16.35
N ILE A 95 -1.15 20.92 -15.47
CA ILE A 95 0.02 20.07 -15.38
C ILE A 95 0.30 19.78 -13.90
N ILE A 96 0.54 18.51 -13.54
CA ILE A 96 1.00 18.12 -12.22
C ILE A 96 2.51 18.45 -12.09
N PRO A 97 2.98 19.07 -10.99
CA PRO A 97 4.41 19.32 -10.77
C PRO A 97 5.24 18.02 -10.93
N PRO A 98 6.26 17.96 -11.81
CA PRO A 98 6.90 16.69 -12.20
C PRO A 98 7.51 15.87 -11.05
N ALA A 99 7.86 16.51 -9.94
CA ALA A 99 8.38 15.83 -8.75
C ALA A 99 7.28 15.13 -7.92
N LEU A 100 6.02 15.58 -7.97
CA LEU A 100 4.92 15.00 -7.20
C LEU A 100 4.62 13.54 -7.62
N PRO A 101 4.50 13.18 -8.92
CA PRO A 101 4.41 11.79 -9.38
C PRO A 101 5.58 10.92 -8.91
N ASN A 102 6.80 11.45 -8.97
CA ASN A 102 8.01 10.71 -8.56
C ASN A 102 8.01 10.42 -7.06
N ARG A 103 7.57 11.38 -6.23
CA ARG A 103 7.39 11.19 -4.78
C ARG A 103 6.26 10.23 -4.46
N LEU A 104 5.15 10.28 -5.19
CA LEU A 104 4.07 9.32 -5.00
C LEU A 104 4.55 7.89 -5.32
N ILE A 105 5.21 7.69 -6.46
CA ILE A 105 5.80 6.40 -6.83
C ILE A 105 6.84 5.97 -5.78
N SER A 106 7.70 6.87 -5.29
CA SER A 106 8.63 6.62 -4.18
C SER A 106 7.92 6.06 -2.94
N ALA A 107 6.84 6.72 -2.51
CA ALA A 107 6.04 6.30 -1.38
C ALA A 107 5.39 4.92 -1.62
N CYS A 108 4.78 4.70 -2.78
CA CYS A 108 4.18 3.41 -3.15
C CYS A 108 5.21 2.26 -3.14
N LEU A 109 6.42 2.48 -3.66
CA LEU A 109 7.52 1.51 -3.66
C LEU A 109 8.05 1.18 -2.24
N SER A 110 7.87 2.11 -1.30
CA SER A 110 8.17 1.89 0.12
C SER A 110 7.10 1.06 0.86
N MET A 111 5.92 0.88 0.26
CA MET A 111 4.79 0.16 0.86
C MET A 111 4.56 -1.22 0.20
N TRP A 112 4.68 -1.29 -1.12
CA TRP A 112 4.30 -2.48 -1.91
C TRP A 112 5.41 -2.93 -2.86
N ALA A 113 5.38 -4.21 -3.23
CA ALA A 113 6.36 -4.78 -4.14
C ALA A 113 5.97 -4.50 -5.61
N VAL A 114 6.94 -4.14 -6.46
CA VAL A 114 6.71 -3.96 -7.90
C VAL A 114 6.26 -5.27 -8.54
N LYS A 115 5.12 -5.23 -9.23
CA LYS A 115 4.57 -6.36 -10.00
C LYS A 115 5.51 -6.70 -11.15
N THR A 116 5.66 -7.99 -11.43
CA THR A 116 6.29 -8.46 -12.67
C THR A 116 5.20 -8.99 -13.61
N TYR A 117 5.18 -8.55 -14.86
CA TYR A 117 4.26 -8.97 -15.92
C TYR A 117 5.05 -9.21 -17.20
N GLU A 118 4.79 -10.33 -17.90
CA GLU A 118 5.53 -10.72 -19.12
C GLU A 118 7.07 -10.67 -18.96
N GLY A 119 7.57 -10.95 -17.75
CA GLY A 119 9.00 -10.90 -17.41
C GLY A 119 9.57 -9.49 -17.17
N LYS A 120 8.76 -8.43 -17.26
CA LYS A 120 9.13 -7.04 -16.99
C LYS A 120 8.59 -6.55 -15.65
N GLN A 121 9.37 -5.75 -14.93
CA GLN A 121 8.88 -5.01 -13.77
C GLN A 121 7.98 -3.86 -14.24
N LEU A 122 6.82 -3.70 -13.62
CA LEU A 122 5.87 -2.63 -13.91
C LEU A 122 6.28 -1.32 -13.21
N LEU A 123 7.41 -0.75 -13.63
CA LEU A 123 7.93 0.51 -13.12
C LEU A 123 8.46 1.38 -14.27
N PHE A 124 7.74 2.47 -14.56
CA PHE A 124 7.95 3.32 -15.72
C PHE A 124 7.76 4.80 -15.37
N SER A 125 8.11 5.70 -16.28
CA SER A 125 7.92 7.14 -16.07
C SER A 125 6.45 7.48 -15.85
N GLY A 126 6.11 7.97 -14.66
CA GLY A 126 4.72 8.29 -14.28
C GLY A 126 3.79 7.07 -14.15
N PHE A 127 4.31 5.84 -14.04
CA PHE A 127 3.51 4.63 -13.93
C PHE A 127 4.18 3.60 -13.00
N VAL A 128 3.41 2.99 -12.10
CA VAL A 128 3.84 1.83 -11.33
C VAL A 128 2.70 0.83 -11.12
N GLY A 129 3.00 -0.45 -11.32
CA GLY A 129 2.14 -1.58 -10.98
C GLY A 129 2.75 -2.37 -9.82
N LEU A 130 1.95 -2.68 -8.82
CA LEU A 130 2.38 -3.16 -7.51
C LEU A 130 1.51 -4.35 -7.10
N SER A 131 2.09 -5.35 -6.44
CA SER A 131 1.30 -6.40 -5.79
C SER A 131 0.95 -6.01 -4.37
N PHE A 132 -0.36 -6.03 -4.07
CA PHE A 132 -0.90 -5.82 -2.73
C PHE A 132 -0.96 -7.15 -1.98
N ASP A 133 -1.55 -8.17 -2.60
CA ASP A 133 -1.56 -9.55 -2.10
C ASP A 133 -1.37 -10.57 -3.25
N LYS A 134 -1.99 -11.76 -3.15
CA LYS A 134 -1.91 -12.82 -4.19
C LYS A 134 -2.87 -12.59 -5.36
N ALA A 135 -4.03 -11.99 -5.10
CA ALA A 135 -5.12 -11.79 -6.05
C ALA A 135 -5.29 -10.32 -6.46
N HIS A 136 -4.84 -9.37 -5.62
CA HIS A 136 -4.95 -7.93 -5.85
C HIS A 136 -3.62 -7.28 -6.26
N ASP A 137 -3.66 -6.53 -7.36
CA ASP A 137 -2.63 -5.57 -7.76
C ASP A 137 -3.15 -4.12 -7.70
N ILE A 138 -2.26 -3.19 -7.39
CA ILE A 138 -2.49 -1.74 -7.42
C ILE A 138 -1.75 -1.15 -8.62
N VAL A 139 -2.40 -0.29 -9.39
CA VAL A 139 -1.74 0.51 -10.44
C VAL A 139 -1.94 1.99 -10.17
N VAL A 140 -0.83 2.72 -10.23
CA VAL A 140 -0.83 4.19 -10.22
C VAL A 140 -0.27 4.67 -11.54
N CYS A 141 -1.01 5.49 -12.28
CA CYS A 141 -0.54 6.10 -13.51
C CYS A 141 -0.90 7.59 -13.61
N VAL A 142 -0.06 8.37 -14.26
CA VAL A 142 -0.19 9.83 -14.35
C VAL A 142 -0.45 10.26 -15.79
N GLU A 143 -1.57 10.93 -16.00
CA GLU A 143 -2.03 11.38 -17.31
C GLU A 143 -2.53 12.82 -17.26
N GLY A 144 -1.78 13.74 -17.89
CA GLY A 144 -2.11 15.16 -17.92
C GLY A 144 -2.15 15.79 -16.53
N ASN A 145 -3.36 16.15 -16.07
CA ASN A 145 -3.62 16.67 -14.72
C ASN A 145 -4.21 15.62 -13.76
N LYS A 146 -4.26 14.34 -14.13
CA LYS A 146 -4.84 13.26 -13.32
C LYS A 146 -3.77 12.29 -12.83
N ILE A 147 -3.91 11.86 -11.58
CA ILE A 147 -3.25 10.65 -11.06
C ILE A 147 -4.35 9.62 -10.88
N LEU A 148 -4.27 8.53 -11.64
CA LEU A 148 -5.24 7.48 -11.68
C LEU A 148 -4.78 6.34 -10.77
N LEU A 149 -5.72 5.81 -10.00
CA LEU A 149 -5.55 4.67 -9.12
C LEU A 149 -6.47 3.56 -9.61
N TYR A 150 -5.91 2.39 -9.87
CA TYR A 150 -6.65 1.16 -10.15
C TYR A 150 -6.36 0.16 -9.03
N ILE A 151 -7.40 -0.57 -8.63
CA ILE A 151 -7.26 -1.83 -7.91
C ILE A 151 -7.77 -2.90 -8.85
N VAL A 152 -6.94 -3.90 -9.11
CA VAL A 152 -7.17 -4.96 -10.08
C VAL A 152 -7.22 -6.28 -9.33
N HIS A 153 -8.29 -7.04 -9.50
CA HIS A 153 -8.38 -8.42 -9.03
C HIS A 153 -8.08 -9.40 -10.18
N GLU A 154 -7.40 -10.51 -9.88
CA GLU A 154 -6.99 -11.52 -10.88
C GLU A 154 -8.16 -11.99 -11.78
N THR A 155 -9.33 -12.21 -11.17
CA THR A 155 -10.53 -12.74 -11.84
C THR A 155 -11.67 -11.74 -12.08
N SER A 156 -12.15 -10.99 -11.07
CA SER A 156 -13.32 -10.11 -11.17
C SER A 156 -13.28 -8.95 -10.16
N ASN A 157 -13.69 -7.75 -10.56
CA ASN A 157 -13.75 -6.59 -9.67
C ASN A 157 -14.80 -6.70 -8.56
N GLY A 158 -15.81 -7.57 -8.72
CA GLY A 158 -16.79 -7.87 -7.67
C GLY A 158 -16.22 -8.64 -6.46
N LEU A 159 -14.94 -9.04 -6.52
CA LEU A 159 -14.21 -9.66 -5.42
C LEU A 159 -13.28 -8.67 -4.69
N ILE A 160 -13.21 -7.42 -5.14
CA ILE A 160 -12.44 -6.37 -4.46
C ILE A 160 -13.23 -5.95 -3.22
N VAL A 161 -12.67 -6.22 -2.04
CA VAL A 161 -13.31 -5.91 -0.76
C VAL A 161 -13.32 -4.39 -0.54
N PRO A 162 -14.46 -3.78 -0.15
CA PRO A 162 -14.55 -2.35 0.14
C PRO A 162 -13.50 -1.80 1.13
N ASP A 163 -13.11 -2.57 2.16
CA ASP A 163 -12.08 -2.18 3.12
C ASP A 163 -10.70 -2.00 2.44
N ILE A 164 -10.36 -2.90 1.51
CA ILE A 164 -9.13 -2.81 0.71
C ILE A 164 -9.16 -1.54 -0.15
N ALA A 165 -10.28 -1.29 -0.82
CA ALA A 165 -10.45 -0.13 -1.69
C ALA A 165 -10.43 1.20 -0.92
N THR A 166 -11.13 1.28 0.20
CA THR A 166 -11.19 2.46 1.09
C THR A 166 -9.83 2.72 1.73
N GLY A 167 -9.18 1.70 2.31
CA GLY A 167 -7.85 1.85 2.92
C GLY A 167 -6.74 2.25 1.93
N ILE A 168 -6.76 1.72 0.70
CA ILE A 168 -5.82 2.15 -0.36
C ILE A 168 -6.13 3.59 -0.79
N LYS A 169 -7.41 3.97 -0.97
CA LYS A 169 -7.80 5.36 -1.29
C LYS A 169 -7.29 6.33 -0.22
N GLU A 170 -7.53 6.06 1.05
CA GLU A 170 -7.11 6.92 2.17
C GLU A 170 -5.59 7.04 2.27
N CYS A 171 -4.87 5.92 2.12
CA CYS A 171 -3.42 5.87 2.07
C CYS A 171 -2.88 6.77 0.94
N MET A 172 -3.44 6.64 -0.27
CA MET A 172 -3.05 7.42 -1.44
C MET A 172 -3.43 8.90 -1.31
N PHE A 173 -4.61 9.21 -0.77
CA PHE A 173 -5.07 10.56 -0.50
C PHE A 173 -4.17 11.29 0.51
N THR A 174 -3.91 10.68 1.66
CA THR A 174 -3.05 11.25 2.72
C THR A 174 -1.62 11.43 2.24
N THR A 175 -1.12 10.49 1.45
CA THR A 175 0.21 10.59 0.81
C THR A 175 0.26 11.77 -0.16
N LEU A 176 -0.74 11.90 -1.04
CA LEU A 176 -0.83 13.00 -2.00
C LEU A 176 -1.05 14.36 -1.34
N GLU A 177 -1.82 14.43 -0.25
CA GLU A 177 -2.01 15.62 0.56
C GLU A 177 -0.66 16.09 1.13
N ARG A 178 0.06 15.22 1.86
CA ARG A 178 1.37 15.56 2.45
C ARG A 178 2.41 15.96 1.41
N ILE A 179 2.50 15.25 0.28
CA ILE A 179 3.39 15.64 -0.82
C ILE A 179 2.98 17.01 -1.37
N SER A 180 1.68 17.28 -1.49
CA SER A 180 1.16 18.57 -1.97
C SER A 180 1.41 19.72 -1.01
N GLU A 181 1.38 19.50 0.31
CA GLU A 181 1.68 20.52 1.32
C GLU A 181 3.10 21.06 1.20
N PHE A 182 4.07 20.22 0.84
CA PHE A 182 5.45 20.64 0.56
C PHE A 182 5.54 21.66 -0.59
N TYR A 183 4.65 21.56 -1.58
CA TYR A 183 4.56 22.52 -2.69
C TYR A 183 3.68 23.74 -2.35
N LYS A 184 2.80 23.65 -1.34
CA LYS A 184 2.04 24.81 -0.82
C LYS A 184 2.92 25.71 0.03
N SER A 185 3.71 25.15 0.94
CA SER A 185 4.60 25.91 1.84
C SER A 185 5.66 26.73 1.11
N THR A 186 6.00 26.35 -0.12
CA THR A 186 6.90 27.07 -1.03
C THR A 186 6.20 28.08 -1.95
N VAL A 187 4.86 28.06 -2.06
CA VAL A 187 4.09 28.88 -3.03
C VAL A 187 2.91 29.59 -2.34
N SER A 188 3.25 30.52 -1.44
CA SER A 188 2.38 31.55 -0.84
C SER A 188 1.27 31.12 0.13
N SER A 189 0.96 32.03 1.06
CA SER A 189 0.15 31.82 2.25
C SER A 189 -1.36 31.98 2.04
N SER A 190 -1.94 31.40 0.98
CA SER A 190 -3.40 31.34 0.82
C SER A 190 -3.94 30.10 1.53
N SER A 191 -4.77 30.31 2.55
CA SER A 191 -5.53 29.23 3.18
C SER A 191 -6.55 28.61 2.22
N GLN A 192 -6.85 27.33 2.46
CA GLN A 192 -7.97 26.53 1.92
C GLN A 192 -7.78 25.72 0.62
N LYS A 193 -8.30 24.49 0.73
CA LYS A 193 -8.48 23.40 -0.26
C LYS A 193 -7.23 22.68 -0.75
N LEU A 194 -7.40 21.39 -1.01
CA LEU A 194 -6.44 20.53 -1.71
C LEU A 194 -6.25 21.03 -3.17
N PRO A 195 -5.08 20.77 -3.79
CA PRO A 195 -4.86 21.12 -5.20
C PRO A 195 -5.56 20.15 -6.16
N PHE A 196 -6.14 19.07 -5.63
CA PHE A 196 -6.92 18.06 -6.36
C PHE A 196 -8.29 17.82 -5.70
N HIS A 197 -9.19 17.18 -6.45
CA HIS A 197 -10.42 16.54 -5.99
C HIS A 197 -10.47 15.08 -6.49
N ILE A 198 -11.42 14.27 -5.98
CA ILE A 198 -11.59 12.87 -6.40
C ILE A 198 -12.69 12.77 -7.46
N GLU A 199 -12.42 11.96 -8.49
CA GLU A 199 -13.36 11.52 -9.51
C GLU A 199 -13.38 9.98 -9.57
N TYR A 200 -14.56 9.37 -9.71
CA TYR A 200 -14.71 7.93 -9.93
C TYR A 200 -14.95 7.60 -11.39
N ALA A 201 -14.32 6.52 -11.87
CA ALA A 201 -14.34 6.18 -13.28
C ALA A 201 -15.30 5.03 -13.63
N CYS A 202 -16.04 5.20 -14.73
CA CYS A 202 -16.94 4.20 -15.32
C CYS A 202 -16.22 2.88 -15.67
N SER A 203 -15.07 3.00 -16.33
CA SER A 203 -14.41 1.90 -17.04
C SER A 203 -12.99 2.26 -17.46
N ARG A 204 -12.80 3.47 -17.99
CA ARG A 204 -11.52 4.04 -18.45
C ARG A 204 -11.47 5.55 -18.24
N LEU A 205 -10.26 6.08 -18.43
CA LEU A 205 -9.75 7.47 -18.43
C LEU A 205 -10.70 8.61 -18.83
N GLU A 206 -11.75 8.33 -19.59
CA GLU A 206 -12.57 9.30 -20.30
C GLU A 206 -13.93 9.61 -19.67
N CYS A 207 -14.32 8.84 -18.64
CA CYS A 207 -15.68 8.79 -18.12
C CYS A 207 -15.67 8.85 -16.60
N HIS A 208 -15.90 10.05 -16.06
CA HIS A 208 -15.74 10.34 -14.64
C HIS A 208 -16.98 11.02 -14.06
N ILE A 209 -17.25 10.74 -12.79
CA ILE A 209 -18.19 11.47 -11.93
C ILE A 209 -17.40 12.00 -10.72
N THR A 210 -17.66 13.23 -10.26
CA THR A 210 -17.01 13.75 -9.04
C THR A 210 -17.51 12.98 -7.81
N GLU A 211 -16.65 12.85 -6.80
CA GLU A 211 -17.02 12.18 -5.54
C GLU A 211 -18.28 12.79 -4.89
N GLU A 212 -18.37 14.13 -4.86
CA GLU A 212 -19.54 14.87 -4.36
C GLU A 212 -20.85 14.50 -5.10
N ALA A 213 -20.78 14.30 -6.42
CA ALA A 213 -21.94 13.87 -7.21
C ALA A 213 -22.26 12.38 -7.00
N ALA A 214 -21.24 11.51 -7.02
CA ALA A 214 -21.41 10.07 -6.86
C ALA A 214 -22.03 9.67 -5.51
N LEU A 215 -21.73 10.42 -4.45
CA LEU A 215 -22.30 10.22 -3.11
C LEU A 215 -23.77 10.68 -3.01
N THR A 216 -24.20 11.60 -3.88
CA THR A 216 -25.55 12.21 -3.87
C THR A 216 -26.51 11.64 -4.93
N THR A 217 -26.01 10.95 -5.96
CA THR A 217 -26.83 10.25 -6.97
C THR A 217 -26.96 8.76 -6.66
N ASP A 218 -28.18 8.23 -6.66
CA ASP A 218 -28.42 6.78 -6.52
C ASP A 218 -27.99 5.99 -7.77
N GLU A 219 -28.14 6.60 -8.96
CA GLU A 219 -27.67 6.08 -10.23
C GLU A 219 -26.98 7.19 -11.05
N TRP A 220 -25.88 6.83 -11.71
CA TRP A 220 -25.25 7.66 -12.74
C TRP A 220 -25.17 6.89 -14.06
N ILE A 221 -25.67 7.50 -15.13
CA ILE A 221 -25.59 6.97 -16.49
C ILE A 221 -24.36 7.57 -17.17
N CYS A 222 -23.40 6.73 -17.54
CA CYS A 222 -22.23 7.19 -18.26
C CYS A 222 -22.60 7.67 -19.67
N ASP A 223 -22.43 8.96 -19.95
CA ASP A 223 -22.86 9.54 -21.24
C ASP A 223 -22.22 8.93 -22.49
N LYS A 224 -20.97 8.46 -22.38
CA LYS A 224 -20.23 7.86 -23.51
C LYS A 224 -20.57 6.39 -23.72
N HIS A 225 -20.65 5.60 -22.64
CA HIS A 225 -20.86 4.15 -22.73
C HIS A 225 -22.32 3.71 -22.58
N LYS A 226 -23.21 4.61 -22.14
CA LYS A 226 -24.62 4.36 -21.79
C LYS A 226 -24.83 3.22 -20.77
N ILE A 227 -23.81 2.97 -19.95
CA ILE A 227 -23.87 2.04 -18.82
C ILE A 227 -24.43 2.79 -17.61
N VAL A 228 -25.41 2.17 -16.92
CA VAL A 228 -25.91 2.63 -15.63
C VAL A 228 -24.98 2.13 -14.53
N HIS A 229 -24.63 2.99 -13.59
CA HIS A 229 -23.86 2.65 -12.40
C HIS A 229 -24.66 3.03 -11.16
N THR A 230 -25.01 2.02 -10.36
CA THR A 230 -25.63 2.22 -9.05
C THR A 230 -24.60 2.78 -8.05
N LYS A 231 -25.11 3.39 -6.99
CA LYS A 231 -24.34 3.93 -5.87
C LYS A 231 -23.32 2.95 -5.29
N ASP A 232 -23.66 1.65 -5.25
CA ASP A 232 -22.81 0.59 -4.69
C ASP A 232 -21.43 0.52 -5.36
N LYS A 233 -21.36 0.80 -6.66
CA LYS A 233 -20.11 0.84 -7.42
C LYS A 233 -19.14 1.92 -6.91
N TRP A 234 -19.65 2.96 -6.25
CA TRP A 234 -18.87 4.05 -5.69
C TRP A 234 -18.72 3.93 -4.17
N ASN A 235 -19.70 3.32 -3.49
CA ASN A 235 -19.65 3.02 -2.05
C ASN A 235 -18.45 2.11 -1.68
N ILE A 236 -17.98 1.26 -2.59
CA ILE A 236 -16.74 0.47 -2.44
C ILE A 236 -15.51 1.32 -2.04
N TRP A 237 -15.50 2.62 -2.41
CA TRP A 237 -14.43 3.57 -2.10
C TRP A 237 -14.74 4.49 -0.91
N ASN A 238 -15.88 4.32 -0.26
CA ASN A 238 -16.46 5.27 0.70
C ASN A 238 -17.14 4.55 1.87
N GLN A 239 -16.66 3.36 2.24
CA GLN A 239 -17.23 2.68 3.39
C GLN A 239 -16.96 3.51 4.65
N ASP A 240 -18.02 3.80 5.38
CA ASP A 240 -17.95 4.60 6.60
C ASP A 240 -17.28 3.78 7.71
N GLN A 241 -15.97 3.97 7.89
CA GLN A 241 -15.20 3.33 8.95
C GLN A 241 -15.67 3.74 10.35
N THR A 242 -16.50 4.79 10.49
CA THR A 242 -17.10 5.17 11.78
C THR A 242 -18.36 4.36 12.12
N LYS A 243 -18.91 3.59 11.17
CA LYS A 243 -19.83 2.49 11.47
C LYS A 243 -19.05 1.26 11.99
N GLU A 244 -18.49 1.38 13.19
CA GLU A 244 -18.01 0.22 13.96
C GLU A 244 -19.17 -0.72 14.38
N GLU A 245 -20.41 -0.23 14.29
CA GLU A 245 -21.64 -0.99 14.55
C GLU A 245 -22.18 -1.64 13.27
N CYS A 246 -22.11 -2.97 13.22
CA CYS A 246 -22.89 -3.83 12.32
C CYS A 246 -24.39 -3.53 12.53
N GLU A 247 -25.12 -3.28 11.43
CA GLU A 247 -26.56 -2.98 11.47
C GLU A 247 -27.36 -4.11 12.16
N VAL A 248 -28.54 -3.83 12.71
CA VAL A 248 -29.28 -4.81 13.56
C VAL A 248 -29.64 -6.11 12.82
N GLU A 249 -29.68 -6.09 11.48
CA GLU A 249 -29.89 -7.25 10.60
C GLU A 249 -28.61 -7.71 9.86
N CYS A 250 -27.48 -7.03 10.05
CA CYS A 250 -26.19 -7.48 9.53
C CYS A 250 -25.82 -8.79 10.26
N GLN A 251 -25.64 -9.86 9.48
CA GLN A 251 -25.30 -11.21 9.99
C GLN A 251 -23.84 -11.31 10.46
N GLY A 252 -23.19 -10.16 10.70
CA GLY A 252 -21.74 -10.00 10.80
C GLY A 252 -21.02 -10.35 9.48
N LEU A 253 -19.70 -10.45 9.60
CA LEU A 253 -19.01 -11.56 8.95
C LEU A 253 -19.74 -12.85 9.38
N ASN A 254 -19.97 -13.81 8.47
CA ASN A 254 -20.66 -15.04 8.86
C ASN A 254 -19.90 -15.74 10.00
N GLU A 255 -20.56 -16.63 10.76
CA GLU A 255 -19.88 -17.31 11.88
C GLU A 255 -18.56 -17.96 11.43
N ASP A 256 -18.48 -18.52 10.21
CA ASP A 256 -17.23 -19.08 9.67
C ASP A 256 -16.10 -18.05 9.47
N ALA A 257 -16.42 -16.77 9.24
CA ALA A 257 -15.46 -15.69 9.04
C ALA A 257 -15.17 -14.89 10.33
N LEU A 258 -16.09 -14.85 11.31
CA LEU A 258 -15.77 -14.40 12.67
C LEU A 258 -14.94 -15.43 13.43
N ASN A 259 -15.17 -16.73 13.17
CA ASN A 259 -14.33 -17.83 13.65
C ASN A 259 -13.11 -18.07 12.75
N GLN A 260 -12.91 -17.30 11.68
CA GLN A 260 -11.67 -17.34 10.91
C GLN A 260 -10.55 -16.72 11.71
N ILE A 261 -9.50 -17.52 11.83
CA ILE A 261 -8.31 -17.18 12.57
C ILE A 261 -7.37 -16.43 11.63
N PRO A 262 -6.79 -15.29 12.05
CA PRO A 262 -5.80 -14.58 11.24
C PRO A 262 -4.60 -15.49 10.98
N SER A 263 -4.14 -15.55 9.73
CA SER A 263 -2.99 -16.39 9.38
C SER A 263 -1.70 -15.90 10.04
N ASP A 264 -0.74 -16.81 10.22
CA ASP A 264 0.61 -16.48 10.72
C ASP A 264 1.22 -15.27 10.00
N ILE A 265 0.96 -15.12 8.69
CA ILE A 265 1.47 -14.04 7.84
C ILE A 265 0.78 -12.70 8.16
N GLU A 266 -0.53 -12.69 8.39
CA GLU A 266 -1.29 -11.47 8.73
C GLU A 266 -0.96 -11.00 10.14
N LEU A 267 -0.96 -11.92 11.11
CA LEU A 267 -0.54 -11.66 12.49
C LEU A 267 0.90 -11.13 12.51
N GLN A 268 1.80 -11.75 11.74
CA GLN A 268 3.18 -11.30 11.63
C GLN A 268 3.33 -9.91 11.01
N ARG A 269 2.47 -9.54 10.04
CA ARG A 269 2.42 -8.17 9.47
C ARG A 269 1.97 -7.19 10.53
N PHE A 270 0.86 -7.46 11.22
CA PHE A 270 0.28 -6.59 12.25
C PHE A 270 1.27 -6.30 13.39
N VAL A 271 1.77 -7.35 14.04
CA VAL A 271 2.69 -7.25 15.20
C VAL A 271 4.05 -6.62 14.83
N SER A 272 4.33 -6.36 13.54
CA SER A 272 5.51 -5.57 13.13
C SER A 272 5.48 -4.11 13.57
N GLY A 273 4.30 -3.51 13.60
CA GLY A 273 4.11 -2.06 13.79
C GLY A 273 3.69 -1.69 15.20
N CYS A 274 3.36 -2.67 16.04
CA CYS A 274 2.82 -2.48 17.38
C CYS A 274 3.89 -2.18 18.43
N ASP A 275 3.53 -1.39 19.44
CA ASP A 275 4.32 -1.18 20.65
C ASP A 275 4.11 -2.28 21.70
N GLU A 276 4.90 -2.29 22.78
CA GLU A 276 4.77 -3.34 23.82
C GLU A 276 3.40 -3.38 24.51
N VAL A 277 2.64 -2.27 24.53
CA VAL A 277 1.32 -2.18 25.17
C VAL A 277 0.28 -2.86 24.27
N THR A 278 0.28 -2.50 22.99
CA THR A 278 -0.60 -3.07 21.97
C THR A 278 -0.39 -4.58 21.83
N ILE A 279 0.87 -5.05 21.92
CA ILE A 279 1.20 -6.49 21.84
C ILE A 279 0.69 -7.25 23.08
N LEU A 280 0.73 -6.63 24.28
CA LEU A 280 0.16 -7.20 25.50
C LEU A 280 -1.38 -7.30 25.42
N GLU A 281 -2.05 -6.24 25.00
CA GLU A 281 -3.53 -6.25 24.83
C GLU A 281 -3.97 -7.33 23.84
N LEU A 282 -3.25 -7.47 22.72
CA LEU A 282 -3.48 -8.52 21.74
C LEU A 282 -3.27 -9.93 22.34
N ALA A 283 -2.20 -10.14 23.12
CA ALA A 283 -1.94 -11.43 23.77
C ALA A 283 -3.06 -11.83 24.76
N ILE A 284 -3.58 -10.88 25.53
CA ILE A 284 -4.71 -11.11 26.46
C ILE A 284 -6.00 -11.42 25.69
N ARG A 285 -6.31 -10.68 24.62
CA ARG A 285 -7.48 -10.95 23.76
C ARG A 285 -7.41 -12.31 23.07
N LEU A 286 -6.20 -12.81 22.80
CA LEU A 286 -5.94 -14.16 22.27
C LEU A 286 -5.90 -15.25 23.37
N GLY A 287 -6.34 -14.95 24.59
CA GLY A 287 -6.56 -15.92 25.67
C GLY A 287 -5.35 -16.19 26.59
N MET A 288 -4.27 -15.40 26.49
CA MET A 288 -3.12 -15.53 27.38
C MET A 288 -3.35 -14.82 28.72
N SER A 289 -3.00 -15.47 29.83
CA SER A 289 -3.06 -14.81 31.15
C SER A 289 -1.91 -13.82 31.33
N PHE A 290 -2.13 -12.77 32.13
CA PHE A 290 -1.11 -11.78 32.46
C PHE A 290 0.14 -12.40 33.12
N GLN A 291 -0.03 -13.48 33.89
CA GLN A 291 1.07 -14.17 34.54
C GLN A 291 1.96 -14.92 33.53
N GLU A 292 1.36 -15.64 32.58
CA GLU A 292 2.10 -16.28 31.48
C GLU A 292 2.87 -15.24 30.63
N TRP A 293 2.24 -14.08 30.38
CA TRP A 293 2.89 -13.00 29.65
C TRP A 293 4.15 -12.48 30.35
N GLU A 294 4.10 -12.22 31.66
CA GLU A 294 5.28 -11.75 32.41
C GLU A 294 6.40 -12.80 32.46
N ASP A 295 6.05 -14.08 32.61
CA ASP A 295 7.03 -15.18 32.59
C ASP A 295 7.69 -15.33 31.20
N LEU A 296 6.92 -15.16 30.11
CA LEU A 296 7.42 -15.10 28.74
C LEU A 296 8.32 -13.89 28.51
N LYS A 297 7.90 -12.70 28.94
CA LYS A 297 8.66 -11.44 28.82
C LYS A 297 10.01 -11.54 29.54
N LYS A 298 10.06 -12.26 30.66
CA LYS A 298 11.29 -12.54 31.41
C LYS A 298 12.20 -13.56 30.71
N TYR A 299 11.63 -14.60 30.10
CA TYR A 299 12.37 -15.63 29.37
C TYR A 299 13.01 -15.09 28.07
N TYR A 300 12.25 -14.37 27.23
CA TYR A 300 12.75 -13.87 25.94
C TYR A 300 13.57 -12.58 26.04
N LYS A 301 13.52 -11.85 27.17
CA LYS A 301 14.54 -10.82 27.46
C LYS A 301 15.98 -11.34 27.45
N ILE A 302 16.18 -12.66 27.54
CA ILE A 302 17.50 -13.32 27.51
C ILE A 302 17.83 -13.88 26.10
N TYR A 303 16.83 -14.16 25.27
CA TYR A 303 16.99 -14.73 23.91
C TYR A 303 16.25 -13.87 22.86
N ASN A 304 17.05 -13.15 22.07
CA ASN A 304 16.69 -11.95 21.29
C ASN A 304 15.33 -11.90 20.58
N ASN A 305 14.75 -10.69 20.65
CA ASN A 305 13.47 -10.27 20.13
C ASN A 305 13.39 -10.26 18.59
N VAL A 306 12.40 -10.96 18.03
CA VAL A 306 11.57 -10.38 16.96
C VAL A 306 10.08 -10.62 17.25
N LYS A 307 9.39 -9.55 17.67
CA LYS A 307 7.93 -9.38 17.78
C LYS A 307 7.12 -10.27 18.78
N TYR A 308 7.56 -10.85 19.90
CA TYR A 308 8.85 -10.97 20.59
C TYR A 308 9.14 -12.47 20.73
N ARG A 309 9.44 -13.12 19.59
CA ARG A 309 8.66 -14.28 19.12
C ARG A 309 7.19 -13.77 18.89
N ILE A 310 6.75 -13.65 17.61
CA ILE A 310 5.37 -13.43 17.02
C ILE A 310 4.32 -14.50 17.43
N LEU A 311 4.41 -14.95 18.66
CA LEU A 311 4.51 -16.39 18.91
C LEU A 311 4.02 -16.67 20.34
N ILE A 312 3.86 -17.91 20.78
CA ILE A 312 4.67 -19.11 20.45
C ILE A 312 4.16 -19.93 19.26
N ASN A 313 4.33 -19.32 18.08
CA ASN A 313 3.83 -19.65 16.74
C ASN A 313 2.33 -19.78 16.84
N TRP A 314 1.71 -18.60 16.89
CA TRP A 314 0.26 -18.45 17.03
C TRP A 314 -0.32 -19.39 18.12
N ARG A 315 0.41 -19.37 19.26
CA ARG A 315 0.61 -20.43 20.28
C ARG A 315 0.06 -21.83 19.97
N GLU A 316 0.85 -22.52 19.14
CA GLU A 316 0.81 -23.94 18.78
C GLU A 316 -0.31 -24.32 17.80
N ASN A 317 -0.65 -23.34 16.95
CA ASN A 317 -1.43 -23.43 15.71
C ASN A 317 -2.84 -24.02 15.89
N VAL A 318 -3.74 -23.18 16.40
CA VAL A 318 -5.01 -23.53 17.05
C VAL A 318 -4.70 -24.26 18.37
N LEU A 319 -5.65 -24.35 19.30
CA LEU A 319 -5.52 -25.27 20.43
C LEU A 319 -5.78 -26.74 20.02
N GLY A 320 -4.97 -27.24 19.07
CA GLY A 320 -4.81 -28.65 18.71
C GLY A 320 -5.91 -29.28 17.85
N ASN A 321 -5.51 -30.13 16.89
CA ASN A 321 -6.43 -31.06 16.23
C ASN A 321 -6.96 -32.10 17.23
N SER A 322 -8.28 -32.19 17.37
CA SER A 322 -9.06 -33.37 17.84
C SER A 322 -8.46 -34.22 18.97
N GLY A 323 -9.03 -34.11 20.18
CA GLY A 323 -8.43 -34.62 21.41
C GLY A 323 -8.07 -36.12 21.48
N THR A 324 -6.92 -36.37 22.12
CA THR A 324 -6.50 -37.63 22.78
C THR A 324 -5.51 -37.25 23.88
N SER A 325 -5.34 -37.91 25.03
CA SER A 325 -6.10 -38.88 25.82
C SER A 325 -5.18 -39.27 27.00
N GLN A 326 -5.74 -39.50 28.20
CA GLN A 326 -5.12 -40.17 29.38
C GLN A 326 -3.99 -39.50 30.20
N LYS A 327 -4.34 -39.26 31.48
CA LYS A 327 -3.52 -39.34 32.72
C LYS A 327 -2.40 -38.29 32.89
N LEU A 328 -2.13 -37.79 34.10
CA LEU A 328 -2.47 -38.27 35.46
C LEU A 328 -3.51 -37.41 36.17
#